data_AF-A0A9P3W7P7-F1
#
_entry.id   AF-A0A9P3W7P7-F1
#
_cell.length_a   1.000
_cell.length_b   1.000
_cell.length_c   1.000
_cell.angle_alpha   90.00
_cell.angle_beta   90.00
_cell.angle_gamma   90.00
#
_symmetry.space_group_name_H-M   'P 1'
#
loop_
_entity.id
_entity.type
_entity.pdbx_description
1 polymer ?
#
loop_
_entity_poly.entity_id
_entity_poly.type
_entity_poly.pdbx_seq_one_letter_code
_entity_poly.pdbx_strand_id
1 'polypeptide(L)'
;MNIKDGFAEHYSSIPAPGTLTPGMVDKTHFHLLIDISSIYSEKIIYALELHLVNGLKRNEACLISGISQSCLSIKLRQLQRISRSVVQMYPWYCANIN
;
A
#
# COMPACT_ATOMS: atom_id res chain seq x y z
N MET A 1 -33.38 20.77 6.41
CA MET A 1 -32.58 19.64 5.88
C MET A 1 -31.46 20.27 5.05
N ASN A 2 -30.24 20.33 5.59
CA ASN A 2 -29.14 21.09 5.02
C ASN A 2 -28.26 20.15 4.19
N ILE A 3 -28.01 20.49 2.93
CA ILE A 3 -27.28 19.65 1.95
C ILE A 3 -25.83 19.37 2.39
N LYS A 4 -25.28 20.12 3.37
CA LYS A 4 -23.90 19.97 3.86
C LYS A 4 -23.69 18.77 4.79
N ASP A 5 -24.73 18.29 5.46
CA ASP A 5 -24.59 17.23 6.46
C ASP A 5 -24.51 15.83 5.83
N GLY A 6 -25.01 15.66 4.60
CA GLY A 6 -25.01 14.38 3.89
C GLY A 6 -23.70 14.02 3.16
N PHE A 7 -22.82 14.99 2.90
CA PHE A 7 -21.54 14.74 2.22
C PHE A 7 -20.40 14.40 3.19
N ALA A 8 -20.44 14.90 4.43
CA ALA A 8 -19.35 14.69 5.40
C ALA A 8 -19.24 13.24 5.88
N GLU A 9 -20.35 12.50 5.95
CA GLU A 9 -20.34 11.11 6.44
C GLU A 9 -19.73 10.12 5.42
N HIS A 10 -19.81 10.41 4.11
CA HIS A 10 -19.32 9.50 3.06
C HIS A 10 -17.81 9.61 2.76
N TYR A 11 -17.16 10.73 3.10
CA TYR A 11 -15.71 10.91 2.92
C TYR A 11 -14.86 10.15 3.95
N SER A 12 -15.47 9.67 5.04
CA SER A 12 -14.78 8.96 6.13
C SER A 12 -14.17 7.62 5.71
N SER A 13 -14.58 7.06 4.57
CA SER A 13 -14.21 5.71 4.11
C SER A 13 -13.25 5.68 2.92
N ILE A 14 -12.95 6.83 2.30
CA ILE A 14 -12.03 6.87 1.15
C ILE A 14 -10.59 6.89 1.69
N PRO A 15 -9.77 5.86 1.40
CA PRO A 15 -8.38 5.86 1.82
C PRO A 15 -7.65 7.06 1.22
N ALA A 16 -6.77 7.69 2.00
CA ALA A 16 -5.93 8.77 1.48
C ALA A 16 -5.18 8.30 0.22
N PRO A 17 -4.98 9.16 -0.80
CA PRO A 17 -4.27 8.79 -2.02
C PRO A 17 -2.93 8.10 -1.75
N GLY A 18 -2.69 6.99 -2.47
CA GLY A 18 -1.49 6.17 -2.28
C GLY A 18 -1.54 5.24 -1.06
N THR A 19 -2.66 5.14 -0.35
CA THR A 19 -2.84 4.10 0.68
C THR A 19 -2.91 2.72 0.03
N LEU A 20 -2.04 1.82 0.46
CA LEU A 20 -2.08 0.42 0.03
C LEU A 20 -3.10 -0.34 0.88
N THR A 21 -4.18 -0.80 0.27
CA THR A 21 -5.22 -1.58 0.94
C THR A 21 -4.96 -3.07 0.72
N PRO A 22 -4.97 -3.92 1.76
CA PRO A 22 -4.79 -5.36 1.62
C PRO A 22 -5.77 -5.97 0.61
N GLY A 23 -5.26 -6.78 -0.31
CA GLY A 23 -6.05 -7.45 -1.37
C GLY A 23 -6.47 -6.55 -2.53
N MET A 24 -6.05 -5.29 -2.53
CA MET A 24 -6.44 -4.30 -3.55
C MET A 24 -5.25 -3.74 -4.32
N VAL A 25 -4.03 -4.19 -4.02
CA VAL A 25 -2.82 -3.74 -4.73
C VAL A 25 -2.60 -4.65 -5.93
N ASP A 26 -2.59 -4.07 -7.14
CA ASP A 26 -2.20 -4.79 -8.35
C ASP A 26 -0.78 -5.36 -8.24
N LYS A 27 -0.55 -6.55 -8.81
CA LYS A 27 0.74 -7.25 -8.72
C LYS A 27 1.88 -6.48 -9.39
N THR A 28 1.62 -5.83 -10.53
CA THR A 28 2.62 -5.02 -11.23
C THR A 28 2.96 -3.78 -10.41
N HIS A 29 1.93 -3.09 -9.91
CA HIS A 29 2.12 -1.95 -9.01
C HIS A 29 2.93 -2.34 -7.75
N PHE A 30 2.62 -3.49 -7.14
CA PHE A 30 3.38 -4.01 -6.00
C PHE A 30 4.87 -4.19 -6.33
N HIS A 31 5.22 -4.87 -7.43
CA HIS A 31 6.61 -5.08 -7.81
C HIS A 31 7.34 -3.76 -8.10
N LEU A 32 6.71 -2.80 -8.78
CA LEU A 32 7.30 -1.47 -9.00
C LEU A 32 7.64 -0.77 -7.68
N LEU A 33 6.76 -0.87 -6.68
CA LEU A 33 7.03 -0.33 -5.34
C LEU A 33 8.18 -1.08 -4.63
N ILE A 34 8.30 -2.40 -4.82
CA ILE A 34 9.40 -3.20 -4.27
C ILE A 34 10.72 -2.80 -4.93
N ASP A 35 10.76 -2.64 -6.25
CA ASP A 35 11.98 -2.30 -7.00
C ASP A 35 12.60 -0.98 -6.56
N ILE A 36 11.76 0.02 -6.24
CA ILE A 36 12.21 1.31 -5.71
C ILE A 36 12.35 1.32 -4.19
N SER A 37 12.02 0.22 -3.52
CA SER A 37 12.21 0.06 -2.09
C SER A 37 13.56 -0.60 -1.79
N SER A 38 14.18 -0.24 -0.68
CA SER A 38 15.35 -0.97 -0.15
C SER A 38 14.93 -2.26 0.60
N ILE A 39 14.02 -3.05 0.03
CA ILE A 39 13.52 -4.31 0.60
C ILE A 39 13.94 -5.46 -0.31
N TYR A 40 14.97 -6.21 0.11
CA TYR A 40 15.56 -7.29 -0.71
C TYR A 40 15.29 -8.70 -0.19
N SER A 41 14.75 -8.84 1.02
CA SER A 41 14.49 -10.17 1.59
C SER A 41 13.30 -10.81 0.90
N GLU A 42 13.53 -11.92 0.20
CA GLU A 42 12.49 -12.69 -0.50
C GLU A 42 11.33 -13.07 0.42
N LYS A 43 11.62 -13.50 1.66
CA LYS A 43 10.59 -13.83 2.66
C LYS A 43 9.71 -12.63 3.00
N ILE A 44 10.29 -11.43 3.09
CA ILE A 44 9.54 -10.20 3.37
C ILE A 44 8.72 -9.78 2.15
N ILE A 45 9.30 -9.84 0.94
CA ILE A 45 8.60 -9.53 -0.31
C ILE A 45 7.39 -10.45 -0.46
N TYR A 46 7.58 -11.76 -0.28
CA TYR A 46 6.51 -12.74 -0.34
C TYR A 46 5.42 -12.50 0.72
N ALA A 47 5.80 -12.17 1.95
CA ALA A 47 4.83 -11.82 3.00
C ALA A 47 4.00 -10.57 2.68
N LEU A 48 4.63 -9.55 2.08
CA LEU A 48 3.96 -8.34 1.64
C LEU A 48 3.03 -8.61 0.45
N GLU A 49 3.43 -9.45 -0.51
CA GLU A 49 2.60 -9.85 -1.64
C GLU A 49 1.34 -10.59 -1.16
N LEU A 50 1.50 -11.60 -0.30
CA LEU A 50 0.39 -12.34 0.31
C LEU A 50 -0.61 -11.41 1.02
N HIS A 51 -0.13 -10.36 1.66
CA HIS A 51 -0.99 -9.42 2.37
C HIS A 51 -1.63 -8.37 1.45
N LEU A 52 -0.84 -7.73 0.58
CA LEU A 52 -1.26 -6.56 -0.20
C LEU A 52 -1.93 -6.92 -1.51
N VAL A 53 -1.47 -7.98 -2.17
CA VAL A 53 -2.00 -8.45 -3.45
C VAL A 53 -3.07 -9.52 -3.21
N ASN A 54 -2.77 -10.53 -2.38
CA ASN A 54 -3.69 -11.67 -2.17
C ASN A 54 -4.70 -11.45 -1.03
N GLY A 55 -4.56 -10.38 -0.23
CA GLY A 55 -5.53 -10.00 0.79
C GLY A 55 -5.52 -10.86 2.07
N LEU A 56 -4.49 -11.69 2.29
CA LEU A 56 -4.38 -12.46 3.53
C LEU A 56 -4.21 -11.54 4.74
N LYS A 57 -4.67 -11.99 5.91
CA LYS A 57 -4.42 -11.24 7.15
C LYS A 57 -2.93 -11.27 7.48
N ARG A 58 -2.44 -10.25 8.19
CA ARG A 58 -1.01 -10.13 8.54
C ARG A 58 -0.47 -11.36 9.27
N ASN A 59 -1.24 -11.94 10.19
CA ASN A 59 -0.84 -13.13 10.93
C ASN A 59 -0.69 -14.36 10.01
N GLU A 60 -1.60 -14.55 9.06
CA GLU A 60 -1.56 -15.64 8.07
C GLU A 60 -0.38 -15.48 7.11
N ALA A 61 -0.19 -14.29 6.56
CA ALA A 61 0.93 -13.99 5.68
C ALA A 61 2.28 -14.23 6.38
N CYS A 62 2.43 -13.76 7.62
CA CYS A 62 3.62 -13.99 8.44
C CYS A 62 3.87 -15.47 8.75
N LEU A 63 2.81 -16.23 9.05
CA LEU A 63 2.91 -17.67 9.30
C LEU A 63 3.43 -18.40 8.06
N ILE A 64 2.85 -18.11 6.89
CA ILE A 64 3.21 -18.75 5.61
C ILE A 64 4.65 -18.39 5.20
N SER A 65 5.06 -17.13 5.37
CA SER A 65 6.39 -16.66 4.97
C SER A 65 7.48 -16.93 6.01
N GLY A 66 7.11 -17.36 7.23
CA GLY A 66 8.04 -17.60 8.34
C GLY A 66 8.72 -16.34 8.87
N ILE A 67 8.01 -15.19 8.92
CA ILE A 67 8.53 -13.94 9.51
C ILE A 67 7.66 -13.47 10.68
N SER A 68 8.19 -12.57 11.51
CA SER A 68 7.40 -11.99 12.61
C SER A 68 6.43 -10.91 12.10
N GLN A 69 5.29 -10.76 12.78
CA GLN A 69 4.31 -9.70 12.49
C GLN A 69 4.90 -8.29 12.67
N SER A 70 5.84 -8.11 13.60
CA SER A 70 6.55 -6.85 13.79
C SER A 70 7.43 -6.50 12.59
N CYS A 71 8.14 -7.49 12.03
CA CYS A 71 8.93 -7.31 10.81
C CYS A 71 8.05 -6.89 9.63
N LEU A 72 6.94 -7.60 9.40
CA LEU A 72 5.98 -7.25 8.35
C LEU A 72 5.41 -5.84 8.55
N SER A 73 5.05 -5.47 9.78
CA SER A 73 4.44 -4.17 10.08
C SER A 73 5.38 -2.99 9.80
N ILE A 74 6.68 -3.16 10.08
CA ILE A 74 7.70 -2.14 9.78
C ILE A 74 7.84 -1.97 8.26
N LYS A 75 7.92 -3.08 7.52
CA LYS A 75 8.11 -3.07 6.07
C LYS A 75 6.87 -2.62 5.31
N LEU A 76 5.68 -2.98 5.79
CA LEU A 76 4.42 -2.44 5.30
C LEU A 76 4.34 -0.92 5.48
N ARG A 77 4.76 -0.39 6.64
CA ARG A 77 4.83 1.06 6.86
C ARG A 77 5.82 1.74 5.91
N GLN A 78 6.97 1.12 5.65
CA GLN A 78 7.93 1.61 4.67
C GLN A 78 7.29 1.70 3.27
N LEU A 79 6.63 0.64 2.81
CA LEU A 79 5.99 0.60 1.49
C LEU A 79 4.82 1.61 1.37
N GLN A 80 4.04 1.78 2.45
CA GLN A 80 2.99 2.81 2.55
C GLN A 80 3.53 4.23 2.41
N ARG A 81 4.75 4.50 2.91
CA ARG A 81 5.40 5.82 2.74
C ARG A 81 5.85 6.02 1.30
N ILE A 82 6.48 5.00 0.70
CA ILE A 82 6.91 5.04 -0.69
C ILE A 82 5.72 5.30 -1.63
N SER A 83 4.62 4.56 -1.49
CA SER A 83 3.42 4.75 -2.31
C SER A 83 2.85 6.17 -2.20
N ARG A 84 2.80 6.75 -0.99
CA ARG A 84 2.39 8.16 -0.82
C ARG A 84 3.36 9.13 -1.48
N SER A 85 4.66 8.90 -1.38
CA SER A 85 5.66 9.70 -2.08
C SER A 85 5.47 9.63 -3.60
N VAL A 86 5.19 8.44 -4.17
CA VAL A 86 4.90 8.29 -5.61
C VAL A 86 3.72 9.17 -6.02
N VAL A 87 2.62 9.16 -5.26
CA VAL A 87 1.47 10.03 -5.53
C VAL A 87 1.83 11.51 -5.44
N GLN A 88 2.66 11.91 -4.46
CA GLN A 88 3.12 13.31 -4.36
C GLN A 88 4.04 13.73 -5.51
N MET A 89 4.79 12.79 -6.09
CA MET A 89 5.64 13.06 -7.25
C MET A 89 4.85 13.08 -8.56
N TYR A 90 3.67 12.46 -8.62
CA TYR A 90 2.83 12.32 -9.82
C TYR A 90 2.65 13.62 -10.62
N PRO A 91 2.36 14.80 -10.00
CA PRO A 91 2.23 16.05 -10.74
C PRO A 91 3.49 16.43 -11.55
N TRP A 92 4.69 16.10 -11.07
CA TRP A 92 5.94 16.43 -11.75
C TRP A 92 6.22 15.57 -12.97
N TYR A 93 5.62 14.37 -13.03
CA TYR A 93 5.72 13.47 -14.18
C TYR A 93 4.58 13.67 -15.19
N CYS A 94 3.44 14.21 -14.74
CA CYS A 94 2.26 14.38 -15.59
C CYS A 94 2.09 15.79 -16.15
N ALA A 95 2.68 16.81 -15.51
CA ALA A 95 2.52 18.21 -15.93
C ALA A 95 3.31 18.61 -17.20
N ASN A 96 4.14 17.72 -17.76
CA ASN A 96 4.96 17.98 -18.94
C ASN A 96 4.57 17.14 -20.17
N ILE A 97 3.34 16.65 -20.24
CA ILE A 97 2.80 16.08 -21.49
C ILE A 97 2.14 17.23 -22.27
N ASN A 98 2.96 18.07 -22.91
CA ASN A 98 2.57 19.03 -23.96
C ASN A 98 3.63 19.00 -25.06
#